data_AF-A0A5C7KW37-F1
#
_entry.id   AF-A0A5C7KW37-F1
#
_cell.length_a   1.000
_cell.length_b   1.000
_cell.length_c   1.000
_cell.angle_alpha   90.00
_cell.angle_beta   90.00
_cell.angle_gamma   90.00
#
_symmetry.space_group_name_H-M   'P 1'
#
loop_
_entity.id
_entity.type
_entity.pdbx_description
1 polymer ?
#
loop_
_entity_poly.entity_id
_entity_poly.type
_entity_poly.pdbx_seq_one_letter_code
_entity_poly.pdbx_strand_id
1 'polypeptide(L)'
;MLSRSLVYSILLFIVGVGLPMTLSAQTPAEAGLRLVTSPLPISLIAEPGTAISTPLKIKNAGLSEEKIKIDILKFNAYEDSGKPALMDLESTDTFDDWVSFSEPTFTIAPEE
;
A
#
# COMPACT_ATOMS: atom_id res chain seq x y z
N MET A 1 -25.63 37.28 51.64
CA MET A 1 -24.20 37.15 51.96
C MET A 1 -23.79 35.70 51.71
N LEU A 2 -23.10 35.39 50.60
CA LEU A 2 -22.54 34.05 50.40
C LEU A 2 -21.48 33.80 51.48
N SER A 3 -21.52 32.62 52.13
CA SER A 3 -20.53 32.26 53.15
C SER A 3 -19.16 32.11 52.49
N ARG A 4 -18.11 32.61 53.15
CA ARG A 4 -16.74 32.61 52.62
C ARG A 4 -16.27 31.20 52.21
N SER A 5 -16.78 30.16 52.90
CA SER A 5 -16.53 28.75 52.59
C SER A 5 -17.10 28.32 51.22
N LEU A 6 -18.31 28.78 50.86
CA LEU A 6 -18.93 28.47 49.56
C LEU A 6 -18.15 29.08 48.39
N VAL A 7 -17.58 30.28 48.59
CA VAL A 7 -16.77 30.96 47.59
C VAL A 7 -15.45 30.23 47.34
N TYR A 8 -14.80 29.71 48.39
CA TYR A 8 -13.57 28.92 48.23
C TYR A 8 -13.81 27.58 47.53
N SER A 9 -14.92 26.90 47.82
CA SER A 9 -15.27 25.64 47.14
C SER A 9 -15.56 25.85 45.64
N ILE A 10 -16.21 26.96 45.28
CA ILE A 10 -16.44 27.33 43.87
C ILE A 10 -15.11 27.67 43.17
N LEU A 11 -14.22 28.39 43.85
CA LEU A 11 -12.91 28.74 43.29
C LEU A 11 -12.04 27.50 43.05
N LEU A 12 -12.06 26.52 43.97
CA LEU A 12 -11.35 25.25 43.83
C LEU A 12 -11.90 24.38 42.69
N PHE A 13 -13.22 24.39 42.50
CA PHE A 13 -13.85 23.64 41.41
C PHE A 13 -13.51 24.22 40.03
N ILE A 14 -13.42 25.55 39.90
CA ILE A 14 -13.06 26.22 38.64
C ILE A 14 -11.59 25.97 38.25
N VAL A 15 -10.68 25.87 39.24
CA VAL A 15 -9.26 25.57 38.98
C VAL A 15 -9.05 24.10 38.56
N GLY A 16 -9.89 23.17 39.05
CA GLY A 16 -9.78 21.75 38.71
C GLY A 16 -10.21 21.38 37.28
N VAL A 17 -11.10 22.15 36.66
CA VAL A 17 -11.66 21.86 35.32
C VAL A 17 -10.83 22.51 34.19
N GLY A 18 -9.91 23.42 34.53
CA GLY A 18 -9.11 24.18 33.56
C GLY A 18 -7.78 23.55 33.14
N LEU A 19 -7.43 22.35 33.61
CA LEU A 19 -6.22 21.67 33.14
C LEU A 19 -6.45 21.15 31.71
N PRO A 20 -5.73 21.65 30.70
CA PRO A 20 -5.82 21.11 29.36
C PRO A 20 -5.26 19.70 29.40
N MET A 21 -6.14 18.68 29.41
CA MET A 21 -5.74 17.33 29.04
C MET A 21 -5.29 17.41 27.58
N THR A 22 -3.99 17.40 27.37
CA THR A 22 -3.41 17.21 26.04
C THR A 22 -3.80 15.80 25.61
N LEU A 23 -4.91 15.65 24.89
CA LEU A 23 -5.15 14.45 24.10
C LEU A 23 -4.02 14.41 23.08
N SER A 24 -3.09 13.47 23.26
CA SER A 24 -2.15 13.13 22.20
C SER A 24 -2.97 12.65 21.01
N ALA A 25 -3.00 13.45 19.95
CA ALA A 25 -3.47 13.00 18.65
C ALA A 25 -2.63 11.80 18.26
N GLN A 26 -3.24 10.61 18.22
CA GLN A 26 -2.60 9.47 17.58
C GLN A 26 -2.50 9.83 16.11
N THR A 27 -1.29 10.12 15.62
CA THR A 27 -1.03 10.10 14.19
C THR A 27 -1.54 8.74 13.69
N PRO A 28 -2.51 8.71 12.76
CA PRO A 28 -2.89 7.46 12.12
C PRO A 28 -1.59 6.83 11.64
N ALA A 29 -1.36 5.56 12.01
CA ALA A 29 -0.23 4.82 11.46
C ALA A 29 -0.26 5.04 9.94
N GLU A 30 0.87 5.50 9.39
CA GLU A 30 1.01 5.77 7.95
C GLU A 30 0.34 4.62 7.19
N ALA A 31 -0.74 4.93 6.49
CA ALA A 31 -1.49 3.95 5.69
C ALA A 31 -0.62 3.59 4.48
N GLY A 32 0.43 2.80 4.72
CA GLY A 32 1.32 2.33 3.68
C GLY A 32 0.59 1.36 2.76
N LEU A 33 1.09 1.25 1.52
CA LEU A 33 0.59 0.30 0.54
C LEU A 33 0.69 -1.13 1.08
N ARG A 34 -0.45 -1.83 1.15
CA ARG A 34 -0.51 -3.23 1.59
C ARG A 34 -1.26 -4.05 0.55
N LEU A 35 -0.52 -4.85 -0.21
CA LEU A 35 -1.07 -5.70 -1.26
C LEU A 35 -0.87 -7.18 -0.91
N VAL A 36 -1.88 -7.98 -1.21
CA VAL A 36 -1.78 -9.44 -1.23
C VAL A 36 -1.96 -9.91 -2.66
N THR A 37 -1.01 -10.68 -3.17
CA THR A 37 -1.00 -11.13 -4.56
C THR A 37 -1.01 -12.66 -4.63
N SER A 38 -1.71 -13.22 -5.61
CA SER A 38 -1.82 -14.68 -5.81
C SER A 38 -2.22 -15.02 -7.24
N PRO A 39 -1.67 -16.09 -7.86
CA PRO A 39 -0.63 -16.96 -7.31
C PRO A 39 0.77 -16.34 -7.48
N LEU A 40 1.67 -16.55 -6.52
CA LEU A 40 3.10 -16.28 -6.68
C LEU A 40 3.91 -17.43 -6.07
N PRO A 41 4.88 -18.02 -6.80
CA PRO A 41 5.21 -17.75 -8.21
C PRO A 41 4.14 -18.26 -9.19
N ILE A 42 4.10 -17.68 -10.39
CA ILE A 42 3.26 -18.16 -11.50
C ILE A 42 4.12 -19.08 -12.40
N SER A 43 3.61 -20.26 -12.71
CA SER A 43 4.21 -21.16 -13.71
C SER A 43 3.26 -21.31 -14.89
N LEU A 44 3.76 -21.01 -16.09
CA LEU A 44 3.02 -21.04 -17.33
C LEU A 44 3.70 -22.00 -18.30
N ILE A 45 2.95 -22.97 -18.80
CA ILE A 45 3.41 -23.93 -19.82
C ILE A 45 2.51 -23.75 -21.03
N ALA A 46 3.06 -23.25 -22.13
CA ALA A 46 2.37 -23.02 -23.39
C ALA A 46 2.97 -23.89 -24.50
N GLU A 47 2.13 -24.31 -25.44
CA GLU A 47 2.61 -24.92 -26.68
C GLU A 47 3.01 -23.82 -27.68
N PRO A 48 4.04 -24.03 -28.52
CA PRO A 48 4.44 -23.04 -29.52
C PRO A 48 3.28 -22.57 -30.40
N GLY A 49 3.12 -21.25 -30.55
CA GLY A 49 2.05 -20.63 -31.34
C GLY A 49 0.68 -20.57 -30.63
N THR A 50 0.59 -20.99 -29.37
CA THR A 50 -0.65 -20.89 -28.58
C THR A 50 -0.56 -19.78 -27.55
N ALA A 51 -1.69 -19.12 -27.29
CA ALA A 51 -1.85 -18.18 -26.20
C ALA A 51 -2.48 -18.89 -25.00
N ILE A 52 -1.96 -18.62 -23.81
CA ILE A 52 -2.55 -19.05 -22.54
C ILE A 52 -2.82 -17.83 -21.67
N SER A 53 -3.77 -17.96 -20.76
CA SER A 53 -4.10 -16.89 -19.82
C SER A 53 -4.28 -17.48 -18.43
N THR A 54 -3.82 -16.76 -17.43
CA THR A 54 -4.00 -17.12 -16.02
C THR A 54 -4.49 -15.89 -15.25
N PRO A 55 -5.42 -16.06 -14.30
CA PRO A 55 -5.83 -14.96 -13.44
C PRO A 55 -4.72 -14.65 -12.41
N LEU A 56 -4.30 -13.38 -12.36
CA LEU A 56 -3.56 -12.82 -11.24
C LEU A 56 -4.54 -12.06 -10.34
N LYS A 57 -4.59 -12.43 -9.07
CA LYS A 57 -5.40 -11.77 -8.04
C LYS A 57 -4.54 -10.81 -7.25
N ILE A 58 -5.04 -9.60 -7.09
CA ILE A 58 -4.44 -8.55 -6.27
C ILE A 58 -5.54 -8.08 -5.33
N LYS A 59 -5.25 -8.08 -4.03
CA LYS A 59 -6.12 -7.59 -2.98
C LYS A 59 -5.45 -6.42 -2.27
N ASN A 60 -6.19 -5.33 -2.05
CA ASN A 60 -5.76 -4.23 -1.22
C ASN A 60 -6.08 -4.52 0.26
N ALA A 61 -5.07 -4.89 1.04
CA ALA A 61 -5.16 -5.07 2.49
C ALA A 61 -4.82 -3.78 3.27
N GLY A 62 -4.80 -2.64 2.57
CA GLY A 62 -4.63 -1.30 3.12
C GLY A 62 -5.93 -0.72 3.66
N LEU A 63 -5.86 0.53 4.12
CA LEU A 63 -7.02 1.26 4.65
C LEU A 63 -7.53 2.34 3.68
N SER A 64 -6.80 2.58 2.59
CA SER A 64 -7.06 3.60 1.59
C SER A 64 -7.25 2.98 0.21
N GLU A 65 -7.96 3.67 -0.67
CA GLU A 65 -8.02 3.34 -2.10
C GLU A 65 -6.66 3.55 -2.75
N GLU A 66 -6.25 2.62 -3.62
CA GLU A 66 -4.93 2.62 -4.26
C GLU A 66 -5.05 2.56 -5.79
N LYS A 67 -4.23 3.34 -6.49
CA LYS A 67 -4.09 3.26 -7.95
C LYS A 67 -2.89 2.38 -8.30
N ILE A 68 -3.15 1.23 -8.90
CA ILE A 68 -2.16 0.19 -9.19
C ILE A 68 -1.79 0.23 -10.66
N LYS A 69 -0.48 0.09 -10.95
CA LYS A 69 0.05 -0.20 -12.28
C LYS A 69 0.77 -1.54 -12.26
N ILE A 70 0.47 -2.40 -13.22
CA ILE A 70 1.19 -3.66 -13.46
C ILE A 70 2.11 -3.44 -14.67
N ASP A 71 3.36 -3.84 -14.53
CA ASP A 71 4.38 -3.69 -15.57
C ASP A 71 5.31 -4.92 -15.60
N ILE A 72 6.02 -5.10 -16.70
CA ILE A 72 7.02 -6.16 -16.86
C ILE A 72 8.41 -5.56 -16.71
N LEU A 73 9.23 -6.19 -15.86
CA LEU A 73 10.64 -5.85 -15.72
C LEU A 73 11.50 -6.99 -16.29
N LYS A 74 12.62 -6.61 -16.88
CA LYS A 74 13.69 -7.50 -17.30
C LYS A 74 14.49 -7.91 -16.07
N PHE A 75 14.59 -9.22 -15.83
CA PHE A 75 15.51 -9.76 -14.83
C PHE A 75 16.83 -10.13 -15.49
N ASN A 76 17.92 -9.55 -15.00
CA ASN A 76 19.26 -9.80 -15.51
C ASN A 76 20.28 -9.87 -14.36
N ALA A 77 21.56 -10.07 -14.66
CA ALA A 77 22.65 -9.94 -13.70
C ALA A 77 23.50 -8.70 -14.01
N TYR A 78 23.95 -7.99 -12.98
CA TYR A 78 24.95 -6.93 -13.14
C TYR A 78 26.26 -7.54 -13.64
N GLU A 79 26.75 -7.09 -14.79
CA GLU A 79 27.89 -7.67 -15.53
C GLU A 79 29.12 -7.91 -14.64
N ASP A 80 29.45 -6.95 -13.78
CA ASP A 80 30.66 -6.99 -12.95
C ASP A 80 30.55 -7.90 -11.72
N SER A 81 29.34 -8.17 -11.24
CA SER A 81 29.14 -8.82 -9.93
C SER A 81 28.29 -10.08 -9.96
N GLY A 82 27.61 -10.36 -11.07
CA GLY A 82 26.65 -11.47 -11.19
C GLY A 82 25.42 -11.32 -10.29
N LYS A 83 25.23 -10.17 -9.62
CA LYS A 83 24.10 -9.93 -8.73
C LYS A 83 22.82 -9.72 -9.54
N PRO A 84 21.66 -10.21 -9.06
CA PRO A 84 20.40 -10.01 -9.75
C PRO A 84 20.04 -8.52 -9.85
N ALA A 85 19.53 -8.14 -11.01
CA ALA A 85 19.10 -6.80 -11.37
C ALA A 85 17.69 -6.87 -11.97
N LEU A 86 16.82 -5.98 -11.52
CA LEU A 86 15.55 -5.68 -12.19
C LEU A 86 15.76 -4.40 -12.99
N MET A 87 15.46 -4.47 -14.28
CA MET A 87 15.67 -3.39 -15.25
C MET A 87 14.37 -3.15 -16.01
N ASP A 88 14.16 -1.91 -16.44
CA ASP A 88 13.09 -1.61 -17.38
C ASP A 88 13.38 -2.27 -18.74
N LEU A 89 12.33 -2.47 -19.54
CA LEU A 89 12.46 -2.92 -20.91
C LEU A 89 13.09 -1.81 -21.78
N GLU A 90 13.98 -2.22 -22.67
CA GLU A 90 14.66 -1.36 -23.63
C GLU A 90 14.08 -1.59 -25.03
N SER A 91 14.24 -0.62 -25.94
CA SER A 91 13.70 -0.73 -27.31
C SER A 91 14.28 -1.89 -28.13
N THR A 92 15.37 -2.50 -27.67
CA THR A 92 16.01 -3.66 -28.29
C THR A 92 15.52 -4.99 -27.74
N ASP A 93 14.73 -4.99 -26.66
CA ASP A 93 14.14 -6.21 -26.10
C ASP A 93 13.00 -6.67 -27.01
N THR A 94 13.14 -7.84 -27.63
CA THR A 94 12.19 -8.38 -28.63
C THR A 94 11.11 -9.29 -28.02
N PHE A 95 10.96 -9.25 -26.70
CA PHE A 95 10.06 -10.13 -25.94
C PHE A 95 9.03 -9.34 -25.13
N ASP A 96 8.98 -8.02 -25.33
CA ASP A 96 8.02 -7.10 -24.70
C ASP A 96 6.57 -7.41 -25.11
N ASP A 97 6.37 -8.04 -26.26
CA ASP A 97 5.07 -8.44 -26.79
C ASP A 97 4.62 -9.86 -26.38
N TRP A 98 5.46 -10.64 -25.69
CA TRP A 98 5.13 -12.03 -25.31
C TRP A 98 4.08 -12.14 -24.22
N VAL A 99 3.92 -11.09 -23.41
CA VAL A 99 3.01 -11.07 -22.26
C VAL A 99 2.25 -9.75 -22.26
N SER A 100 0.94 -9.83 -22.11
CA SER A 100 0.06 -8.66 -22.00
C SER A 100 -0.85 -8.79 -20.78
N PHE A 101 -1.16 -7.68 -20.13
CA PHE A 101 -2.18 -7.61 -19.08
C PHE A 101 -3.50 -7.11 -19.65
N SER A 102 -4.60 -7.77 -19.30
CA SER A 102 -5.95 -7.31 -19.68
C SER A 102 -6.27 -5.94 -19.10
N GLU A 103 -5.71 -5.62 -17.92
CA GLU A 103 -5.92 -4.37 -17.22
C GLU A 103 -4.61 -3.94 -16.52
N PRO A 104 -3.73 -3.17 -17.20
CA PRO A 104 -2.42 -2.80 -16.67
C PRO A 104 -2.47 -1.65 -15.67
N THR A 105 -3.59 -0.93 -15.57
CA THR A 105 -3.78 0.14 -14.58
C THR A 105 -5.22 0.16 -14.12
N PHE A 106 -5.42 0.10 -12.82
CA PHE A 106 -6.75 0.10 -12.19
C PHE A 106 -6.68 0.69 -10.79
N THR A 107 -7.85 0.94 -10.22
CA THR A 107 -8.00 1.43 -8.84
C THR A 107 -8.68 0.34 -8.01
N ILE A 108 -8.23 0.15 -6.76
CA ILE A 108 -8.73 -0.91 -5.88
C ILE A 108 -9.06 -0.36 -4.48
N ALA A 109 -10.28 -0.60 -4.01
CA ALA A 109 -10.73 -0.14 -2.70
C ALA A 109 -10.17 -1.02 -1.57
N PRO A 110 -10.19 -0.56 -0.30
CA PRO A 110 -9.80 -1.40 0.83
C PRO A 110 -10.60 -2.72 0.90
N GLU A 111 -9.90 -3.82 1.13
CA GLU A 111 -10.41 -5.20 1.22
C GLU A 111 -11.03 -5.80 -0.05
N GLU A 112 -10.95 -5.10 -1.18
CA GLU A 112 -11.18 -5.62 -2.53
C GLU A 112 -9.96 -6.41 -3.01
#